data_AF-A0A969DKJ6-F1
#
_entry.id   AF-A0A969DKJ6-F1
#
_cell.length_a   1.000
_cell.length_b   1.000
_cell.length_c   1.000
_cell.angle_alpha   90.00
_cell.angle_beta   90.00
_cell.angle_gamma   90.00
#
_symmetry.space_group_name_H-M   'P 1'
#
loop_
_entity.id
_entity.type
_entity.pdbx_description
1 polymer ?
#
loop_
_entity_poly.entity_id
_entity_poly.type
_entity_poly.pdbx_seq_one_letter_code
_entity_poly.pdbx_strand_id
1 'polypeptide(L)'
;MRAGEFVLARFWKEDHLLRRWAGGEAAFGGVLDDYAYLLQGFLDLYETTFEERWITAALALNESVIAQFYDSGQGGFFFTPEGGEELIARGKSGFDNARPSGNGIMALNLLRLYELTGDKRHHERARKTLDFFGARVTASALGFSTILNALDFAASKPRSVFLAGEAGLPAFRITFQDPRRRGWRAREPAMRTGGG
;
A
#
# COMPACT_ATOMS: atom_id res chain seq x y z
N MET A 1 4.37 -12.82 11.00
CA MET A 1 3.57 -12.16 12.05
C MET A 1 4.41 -11.54 13.16
N ARG A 2 5.25 -12.30 13.89
CA ARG A 2 6.05 -11.78 15.04
C ARG A 2 6.83 -10.47 14.78
N ALA A 3 7.41 -10.29 13.59
CA ALA A 3 8.09 -9.06 13.23
C ALA A 3 7.16 -7.84 13.17
N GLY A 4 5.97 -7.99 12.57
CA GLY A 4 4.96 -6.92 12.52
C GLY A 4 4.44 -6.57 13.93
N GLU A 5 4.24 -7.58 14.78
CA GLU A 5 3.83 -7.37 16.18
C GLU A 5 4.90 -6.59 16.96
N PHE A 6 6.17 -6.95 16.76
CA PHE A 6 7.28 -6.27 17.39
C PHE A 6 7.40 -4.81 16.95
N VAL A 7 7.26 -4.53 15.65
CA VAL A 7 7.33 -3.15 15.14
C VAL A 7 6.17 -2.30 15.69
N LEU A 8 4.93 -2.81 15.62
CA LEU A 8 3.77 -2.11 16.19
C LEU A 8 3.93 -1.83 17.67
N ALA A 9 4.41 -2.80 18.44
CA ALA A 9 4.53 -2.66 19.88
C ALA A 9 5.69 -1.74 20.32
N ARG A 10 6.74 -1.58 19.49
CA ARG A 10 8.00 -0.96 19.94
C ARG A 10 8.39 0.30 19.18
N PHE A 11 7.99 0.44 17.92
CA PHE A 11 8.40 1.55 17.06
C PHE A 11 7.26 2.55 16.82
N TRP A 12 6.01 2.15 16.96
CA TRP A 12 4.86 3.05 16.85
C TRP A 12 4.54 3.69 18.20
N LYS A 13 4.67 5.01 18.31
CA LYS A 13 4.36 5.77 19.53
C LYS A 13 3.68 7.09 19.17
N GLU A 14 2.53 7.38 19.79
CA GLU A 14 1.86 8.69 19.68
C GLU A 14 1.74 9.17 18.23
N ASP A 15 1.32 8.28 17.32
CA ASP A 15 1.16 8.53 15.88
C ASP A 15 2.45 8.80 15.08
N HIS A 16 3.61 8.55 15.69
CA HIS A 16 4.92 8.62 15.05
C HIS A 16 5.62 7.25 15.00
N LEU A 17 6.28 7.00 13.87
CA LEU A 17 7.16 5.87 13.68
C LEU A 17 8.59 6.27 14.08
N LEU A 18 9.17 5.49 14.98
CA LEU A 18 10.60 5.51 15.27
C LEU A 18 11.34 4.61 14.27
N ARG A 19 12.64 4.82 14.05
CA ARG A 19 13.37 4.11 12.99
C ARG A 19 14.60 3.31 13.44
N ARG A 20 15.03 3.45 14.69
CA ARG A 20 16.19 2.72 15.23
C ARG A 20 15.77 1.93 16.45
N TRP A 21 16.25 0.69 16.56
CA TRP A 21 16.23 -0.09 17.79
C TRP A 21 17.65 -0.43 18.23
N ALA A 22 18.03 -0.01 19.43
CA ALA A 22 19.33 -0.33 20.02
C ALA A 22 19.23 -0.31 21.55
N GLY A 23 19.90 -1.23 22.24
CA GLY A 23 19.92 -1.25 23.70
C GLY A 23 18.54 -1.46 24.37
N GLY A 24 17.56 -2.03 23.66
CA GLY A 24 16.19 -2.19 24.18
C GLY A 24 15.29 -0.97 24.01
N GLU A 25 15.76 0.05 23.29
CA GLU A 25 15.05 1.31 23.09
C GLU A 25 14.86 1.65 21.61
N ALA A 26 13.67 2.18 21.29
CA ALA A 26 13.37 2.77 19.99
C ALA A 26 13.69 4.27 20.00
N ALA A 27 14.36 4.77 18.96
CA ALA A 27 14.75 6.17 18.85
C ALA A 27 14.72 6.69 17.40
N PHE A 28 14.77 8.03 17.30
CA PHE A 28 14.76 8.84 16.07
C PHE A 28 13.48 8.74 15.25
N GLY A 29 12.93 9.89 14.85
CA GLY A 29 11.77 9.95 13.98
C GLY A 29 12.05 9.36 12.60
N GLY A 30 11.07 8.63 12.07
CA GLY A 30 11.11 8.05 10.73
C GLY A 30 10.99 9.11 9.64
N VAL A 31 11.52 8.76 8.47
CA VAL A 31 11.30 9.49 7.22
C VAL A 31 10.25 8.78 6.38
N LEU A 32 9.79 9.42 5.29
CA LEU A 32 8.75 8.87 4.41
C LEU A 32 8.99 7.40 4.04
N ASP A 33 10.22 7.04 3.67
CA ASP A 33 10.58 5.66 3.31
C ASP A 33 10.23 4.66 4.43
N ASP A 34 10.55 5.00 5.68
CA ASP A 34 10.31 4.10 6.83
C ASP A 34 8.81 3.82 6.98
N TYR A 35 7.99 4.86 6.84
CA TYR A 35 6.53 4.73 6.89
C TYR A 35 5.97 3.99 5.67
N ALA A 36 6.45 4.31 4.47
CA ALA A 36 5.95 3.75 3.22
C ALA A 36 6.16 2.22 3.17
N TYR A 37 7.35 1.74 3.55
CA TYR A 37 7.63 0.31 3.58
C TYR A 37 6.92 -0.40 4.73
N LEU A 38 6.76 0.24 5.88
CA LEU A 38 6.02 -0.37 6.98
C LEU A 38 4.53 -0.53 6.64
N LEU A 39 3.94 0.50 6.02
CA LEU A 39 2.56 0.46 5.55
C LEU A 39 2.38 -0.65 4.52
N GLN A 40 3.32 -0.76 3.56
CA GLN A 40 3.34 -1.87 2.60
C GLN A 40 3.36 -3.23 3.33
N GLY A 41 4.23 -3.39 4.33
CA GLY A 41 4.33 -4.61 5.11
C GLY A 41 3.04 -4.96 5.88
N PHE A 42 2.33 -3.98 6.43
CA PHE A 42 1.03 -4.23 7.08
C PHE A 42 -0.06 -4.63 6.09
N LEU A 43 -0.08 -4.02 4.90
CA LEU A 43 -0.98 -4.47 3.83
C LEU A 43 -0.66 -5.91 3.39
N ASP A 44 0.62 -6.25 3.24
CA ASP A 44 1.05 -7.60 2.87
C ASP A 44 0.65 -8.63 3.95
N LEU A 45 0.79 -8.28 5.23
CA LEU A 45 0.34 -9.13 6.34
C LEU A 45 -1.18 -9.30 6.33
N TYR A 46 -1.94 -8.23 6.08
CA TYR A 46 -3.39 -8.31 5.96
C TYR A 46 -3.82 -9.18 4.78
N GLU A 47 -3.27 -8.97 3.59
CA GLU A 47 -3.62 -9.76 2.40
C GLU A 47 -3.21 -11.24 2.52
N THR A 48 -2.19 -11.55 3.33
CA THR A 48 -1.75 -12.93 3.56
C THR A 48 -2.58 -13.64 4.62
N THR A 49 -3.05 -12.93 5.65
CA THR A 49 -3.64 -13.55 6.85
C THR A 49 -5.10 -13.21 7.09
N PHE A 50 -5.58 -12.11 6.49
CA PHE A 50 -6.88 -11.49 6.70
C PHE A 50 -7.19 -11.16 8.17
N GLU A 51 -6.17 -11.07 9.02
CA GLU A 51 -6.35 -10.62 10.40
C GLU A 51 -6.55 -9.09 10.44
N GLU A 52 -7.71 -8.66 10.93
CA GLU A 52 -8.16 -7.26 10.94
C GLU A 52 -7.14 -6.28 11.52
N ARG A 53 -6.40 -6.69 12.56
CA ARG A 53 -5.38 -5.86 13.22
C ARG A 53 -4.37 -5.23 12.26
N TRP A 54 -4.04 -5.91 11.15
CA TRP A 54 -3.05 -5.41 10.19
C TRP A 54 -3.60 -4.31 9.30
N ILE A 55 -4.86 -4.42 8.84
CA ILE A 55 -5.47 -3.34 8.06
C ILE A 55 -5.78 -2.13 8.94
N THR A 56 -6.20 -2.34 10.20
CA THR A 56 -6.35 -1.26 11.18
C THR A 56 -5.03 -0.52 11.39
N ALA A 57 -3.93 -1.24 11.57
CA ALA A 57 -2.60 -0.67 11.70
C ALA A 57 -2.15 0.08 10.43
N ALA A 58 -2.39 -0.47 9.24
CA ALA A 58 -2.07 0.17 7.97
C ALA A 58 -2.82 1.49 7.79
N LEU A 59 -4.11 1.53 8.15
CA LEU A 59 -4.93 2.74 8.07
C LEU A 59 -4.46 3.81 9.06
N ALA A 60 -4.16 3.44 10.31
CA ALA A 60 -3.63 4.38 11.29
C ALA A 60 -2.27 4.96 10.83
N LEU A 61 -1.38 4.11 10.34
CA LEU A 61 -0.09 4.53 9.79
C LEU A 61 -0.27 5.45 8.57
N ASN A 62 -1.22 5.15 7.68
CA ASN A 62 -1.53 5.97 6.52
C ASN A 62 -1.99 7.38 6.92
N GLU A 63 -2.87 7.52 7.91
CA GLU A 63 -3.32 8.84 8.38
C GLU A 63 -2.15 9.68 8.90
N SER A 64 -1.23 9.09 9.66
CA SER A 64 0.01 9.78 10.06
C SER A 64 0.88 10.17 8.87
N VAL A 65 0.98 9.31 7.84
CA VAL A 65 1.72 9.65 6.62
C VAL A 65 1.11 10.84 5.91
N ILE A 66 -0.22 10.86 5.78
CA ILE A 66 -0.94 11.98 5.16
C ILE A 66 -0.70 13.26 5.96
N ALA A 67 -0.81 13.20 7.29
CA ALA A 67 -0.62 14.37 8.15
C ALA A 67 0.80 14.93 8.09
N GLN A 68 1.82 14.06 8.11
CA GLN A 68 3.21 14.52 8.27
C GLN A 68 3.93 14.80 6.94
N PHE A 69 3.55 14.13 5.85
CA PHE A 69 4.37 14.10 4.64
C PHE A 69 3.64 14.53 3.36
N TYR A 70 2.31 14.45 3.29
CA TYR A 70 1.59 14.70 2.04
C TYR A 70 1.51 16.21 1.70
N ASP A 71 1.87 16.57 0.48
CA ASP A 71 1.64 17.91 -0.05
C ASP A 71 0.22 17.99 -0.64
N SER A 72 -0.71 18.56 0.12
CA SER A 72 -2.10 18.71 -0.30
C SER A 72 -2.30 19.66 -1.50
N GLY A 73 -1.35 20.57 -1.74
CA GLY A 73 -1.39 21.54 -2.83
C GLY A 73 -0.94 20.95 -4.17
N GLN A 74 0.20 20.26 -4.19
CA GLN A 74 0.79 19.74 -5.43
C GLN A 74 0.71 18.21 -5.60
N GLY A 75 0.34 17.47 -4.55
CA GLY A 75 0.45 16.01 -4.52
C GLY A 75 1.87 15.51 -4.23
N GLY A 76 1.98 14.20 -4.02
CA GLY A 76 3.21 13.57 -3.57
C GLY A 76 3.55 13.88 -2.12
N PHE A 77 4.67 13.34 -1.68
CA PHE A 77 5.09 13.29 -0.30
C PHE A 77 6.51 13.85 -0.13
N PHE A 78 6.69 14.68 0.87
CA PHE A 78 8.00 15.13 1.33
C PHE A 78 8.75 13.99 2.01
N PHE A 79 10.08 14.01 1.93
CA PHE A 79 10.90 12.97 2.55
C PHE A 79 10.96 13.08 4.09
N THR A 80 11.08 14.28 4.62
CA THR A 80 11.10 14.57 6.06
C THR A 80 9.71 14.96 6.57
N PRO A 81 9.37 14.74 7.86
CA PRO A 81 8.08 15.12 8.42
C PRO A 81 7.92 16.65 8.55
N GLU A 82 6.68 17.11 8.66
CA GLU A 82 6.37 18.50 9.02
C GLU A 82 6.84 18.78 10.46
N GLY A 83 7.53 19.90 10.67
CA GLY A 83 8.10 20.26 11.98
C GLY A 83 9.38 19.51 12.40
N GLY A 84 10.01 18.75 11.49
CA GLY A 84 11.36 18.19 11.70
C GLY A 84 12.47 19.25 11.73
N GLU A 85 13.75 18.84 11.67
CA GLU A 85 14.89 19.77 11.56
C GLU A 85 14.64 20.83 10.49
N GLU A 86 14.96 22.08 10.81
CA GLU A 86 14.74 23.23 9.95
C GLU A 86 15.65 23.16 8.71
N LEU A 87 15.18 22.47 7.67
CA LEU A 87 15.83 22.39 6.37
C LEU A 87 15.41 23.57 5.50
N ILE A 88 16.36 24.09 4.71
CA ILE A 88 16.14 25.19 3.74
C ILE A 88 14.97 24.86 2.77
N ALA A 89 14.77 23.59 2.42
CA ALA A 89 13.60 23.11 1.70
C ALA A 89 13.37 21.60 1.91
N ARG A 90 12.12 21.18 2.08
CA ARG A 90 11.73 19.75 2.07
C ARG A 90 11.61 19.27 0.63
N GLY A 91 12.38 18.24 0.27
CA GLY A 91 12.34 17.63 -1.06
C GLY A 91 11.32 16.50 -1.20
N LYS A 92 10.79 16.32 -2.41
CA LYS A 92 10.03 15.14 -2.83
C LYS A 92 10.80 14.38 -3.90
N SER A 93 11.12 13.11 -3.65
CA SER A 93 11.73 12.24 -4.65
C SER A 93 10.80 11.07 -4.98
N GLY A 94 10.59 10.87 -6.28
CA GLY A 94 10.02 9.64 -6.85
C GLY A 94 11.07 8.81 -7.58
N PHE A 95 12.34 9.20 -7.51
CA PHE A 95 13.44 8.53 -8.17
C PHE A 95 13.89 7.32 -7.34
N ASP A 96 13.88 6.16 -7.96
CA ASP A 96 14.34 4.91 -7.39
C ASP A 96 15.87 4.86 -7.43
N ASN A 97 16.48 4.65 -6.26
CA ASN A 97 17.91 4.44 -6.14
C ASN A 97 18.18 2.95 -5.90
N ALA A 98 19.07 2.59 -4.98
CA ALA A 98 19.22 1.21 -4.51
C ALA A 98 17.94 0.63 -3.87
N ARG A 99 16.96 1.48 -3.54
CA ARG A 99 15.66 1.11 -2.98
C ARG A 99 14.54 1.84 -3.74
N PRO A 100 13.32 1.26 -3.80
CA PRO A 100 12.13 1.93 -4.32
C PRO A 100 11.88 3.26 -3.60
N SER A 101 11.47 4.30 -4.32
CA SER A 101 11.16 5.59 -3.71
C SER A 101 9.95 5.50 -2.77
N GLY A 102 10.01 6.18 -1.62
CA GLY A 102 8.89 6.28 -0.70
C GLY A 102 7.62 6.84 -1.36
N ASN A 103 7.75 7.78 -2.31
CA ASN A 103 6.61 8.28 -3.09
C ASN A 103 5.99 7.20 -3.99
N GLY A 104 6.81 6.39 -4.67
CA GLY A 104 6.31 5.29 -5.50
C GLY A 104 5.58 4.24 -4.68
N ILE A 105 6.17 3.84 -3.55
CA ILE A 105 5.54 2.89 -2.63
C ILE A 105 4.26 3.47 -2.03
N MET A 106 4.23 4.74 -1.63
CA MET A 106 3.00 5.37 -1.15
C MET A 106 1.90 5.43 -2.21
N ALA A 107 2.24 5.72 -3.46
CA ALA A 107 1.25 5.69 -4.55
C ALA A 107 0.62 4.30 -4.69
N LEU A 108 1.43 3.22 -4.67
CA LEU A 108 0.94 1.84 -4.66
C LEU A 108 0.09 1.52 -3.43
N ASN A 109 0.55 1.90 -2.25
CA ASN A 109 -0.15 1.63 -0.99
C ASN A 109 -1.51 2.33 -0.95
N LEU A 110 -1.62 3.56 -1.43
CA LEU A 110 -2.88 4.28 -1.53
C LEU A 110 -3.85 3.59 -2.52
N LEU A 111 -3.35 3.08 -3.65
CA LEU A 111 -4.18 2.32 -4.59
C LEU A 111 -4.68 1.01 -3.95
N ARG A 112 -3.80 0.28 -3.25
CA ARG A 112 -4.19 -0.93 -2.49
C ARG A 112 -5.23 -0.62 -1.42
N LEU A 113 -5.02 0.44 -0.63
CA LEU A 113 -5.98 0.89 0.38
C LEU A 113 -7.34 1.24 -0.24
N TYR A 114 -7.36 1.89 -1.42
CA TYR A 114 -8.60 2.12 -2.14
C TYR A 114 -9.31 0.82 -2.52
N GLU A 115 -8.61 -0.17 -3.08
CA GLU A 115 -9.20 -1.46 -3.44
C GLU A 115 -9.74 -2.23 -2.22
N LEU A 116 -9.06 -2.12 -1.08
CA LEU A 116 -9.44 -2.81 0.16
C LEU A 116 -10.60 -2.12 0.91
N THR A 117 -10.72 -0.80 0.82
CA THR A 117 -11.65 -0.01 1.66
C THR A 117 -12.76 0.71 0.89
N GLY A 118 -12.58 0.92 -0.42
CA GLY A 118 -13.46 1.74 -1.24
C GLY A 118 -13.35 3.25 -0.98
N ASP A 119 -12.47 3.71 -0.09
CA ASP A 119 -12.33 5.13 0.23
C ASP A 119 -11.60 5.88 -0.90
N LYS A 120 -12.38 6.66 -1.64
CA LYS A 120 -11.93 7.45 -2.80
C LYS A 120 -10.83 8.47 -2.48
N ARG A 121 -10.68 8.87 -1.21
CA ARG A 121 -9.60 9.79 -0.79
C ARG A 121 -8.23 9.18 -1.05
N HIS A 122 -8.07 7.87 -0.87
CA HIS A 122 -6.80 7.18 -1.17
C HIS A 122 -6.51 7.22 -2.68
N HIS A 123 -7.50 6.88 -3.50
CA HIS A 123 -7.37 6.92 -4.96
C HIS A 123 -7.03 8.33 -5.48
N GLU A 124 -7.69 9.37 -4.95
CA GLU A 124 -7.42 10.75 -5.35
C GLU A 124 -5.99 11.18 -5.02
N ARG A 125 -5.50 10.86 -3.82
CA ARG A 125 -4.13 11.17 -3.39
C ARG A 125 -3.09 10.39 -4.20
N ALA A 126 -3.39 9.14 -4.55
CA ALA A 126 -2.54 8.34 -5.43
C ALA A 126 -2.44 9.00 -6.82
N ARG A 127 -3.58 9.37 -7.40
CA ARG A 127 -3.62 10.06 -8.71
C ARG A 127 -2.84 11.37 -8.68
N LYS A 128 -3.05 12.23 -7.68
CA LYS A 128 -2.30 13.50 -7.53
C LYS A 128 -0.79 13.26 -7.39
N THR A 129 -0.40 12.19 -6.71
CA THR A 129 1.02 11.80 -6.59
C THR A 129 1.59 11.35 -7.94
N LEU A 130 0.87 10.56 -8.71
CA LEU A 130 1.28 10.16 -10.06
C LEU A 130 1.39 11.37 -11.00
N ASP A 131 0.39 12.27 -10.96
CA ASP A 131 0.39 13.50 -11.76
C ASP A 131 1.60 14.39 -11.44
N PHE A 132 1.96 14.54 -10.15
CA PHE A 132 3.13 15.30 -9.71
C PHE A 132 4.45 14.81 -10.34
N PHE A 133 4.63 13.49 -10.46
CA PHE A 133 5.84 12.90 -11.04
C PHE A 133 5.76 12.67 -12.55
N GLY A 134 4.58 12.82 -13.18
CA GLY A 134 4.34 12.43 -14.58
C GLY A 134 5.29 13.07 -15.59
N ALA A 135 5.64 14.35 -15.42
CA ALA A 135 6.61 15.02 -16.28
C ALA A 135 8.02 14.40 -16.16
N ARG A 136 8.45 14.03 -14.95
CA ARG A 136 9.76 13.42 -14.69
C ARG A 136 9.84 11.98 -15.19
N VAL A 137 8.76 11.21 -15.01
CA VAL A 137 8.63 9.85 -15.54
C VAL A 137 8.73 9.86 -17.06
N THR A 138 8.04 10.78 -17.73
CA THR A 138 8.11 10.94 -19.19
C THR A 138 9.52 11.29 -19.66
N ALA A 139 10.25 12.11 -18.90
CA ALA A 139 11.63 12.49 -19.24
C ALA A 139 12.65 11.36 -18.99
N SER A 140 12.45 10.52 -17.98
CA SER A 140 13.39 9.43 -17.63
C SER A 140 12.70 8.26 -16.92
N ALA A 141 12.06 7.38 -17.69
CA ALA A 141 11.28 6.25 -17.15
C ALA A 141 12.11 5.29 -16.28
N LEU A 142 13.37 5.04 -16.63
CA LEU A 142 14.23 4.07 -15.95
C LEU A 142 14.48 4.38 -14.47
N GLY A 143 14.45 5.67 -14.10
CA GLY A 143 14.63 6.10 -12.72
C GLY A 143 13.37 6.06 -11.85
N PHE A 144 12.22 5.68 -12.40
CA PHE A 144 10.92 5.81 -11.72
C PHE A 144 10.07 4.53 -11.82
N SER A 145 10.72 3.36 -11.79
CA SER A 145 10.06 2.06 -11.95
C SER A 145 8.91 1.85 -10.96
N THR A 146 9.04 2.30 -9.72
CA THR A 146 8.02 2.13 -8.68
C THR A 146 6.80 3.04 -8.94
N ILE A 147 7.01 4.24 -9.47
CA ILE A 147 5.92 5.12 -9.92
C ILE A 147 5.23 4.53 -11.16
N LEU A 148 6.00 3.92 -12.08
CA LEU A 148 5.44 3.21 -13.24
C LEU A 148 4.62 1.99 -12.83
N ASN A 149 5.05 1.24 -11.81
CA ASN A 149 4.25 0.15 -11.24
C ASN A 149 2.94 0.67 -10.64
N ALA A 150 2.99 1.80 -9.93
CA ALA A 150 1.78 2.45 -9.41
C ALA A 150 0.84 2.90 -10.54
N LEU A 151 1.39 3.44 -11.63
CA LEU A 151 0.63 3.84 -12.80
C LEU A 151 0.00 2.64 -13.52
N ASP A 152 0.76 1.56 -13.70
CA ASP A 152 0.26 0.32 -14.29
C ASP A 152 -0.85 -0.30 -13.43
N PHE A 153 -0.70 -0.29 -12.11
CA PHE A 153 -1.74 -0.73 -11.18
C PHE A 153 -3.01 0.13 -11.33
N ALA A 154 -2.88 1.45 -11.37
CA ALA A 154 -4.01 2.37 -11.51
C ALA A 154 -4.71 2.28 -12.87
N ALA A 155 -3.95 1.99 -13.94
CA ALA A 155 -4.49 1.80 -15.29
C ALA A 155 -5.10 0.41 -15.49
N SER A 156 -4.61 -0.58 -14.75
CA SER A 156 -5.18 -1.91 -14.70
C SER A 156 -6.57 -1.86 -14.08
N LYS A 157 -7.43 -2.83 -14.43
CA LYS A 157 -8.66 -3.12 -13.68
C LYS A 157 -8.33 -4.26 -12.71
N PRO A 158 -8.02 -4.00 -11.43
CA PRO A 158 -7.75 -5.08 -10.48
C PRO A 158 -8.96 -6.02 -10.44
N ARG A 159 -8.70 -7.33 -10.51
CA ARG A 159 -9.75 -8.34 -10.44
C ARG A 159 -9.64 -9.04 -9.10
N SER A 160 -10.59 -8.76 -8.22
CA SER A 160 -10.72 -9.45 -6.95
C SER A 160 -11.62 -10.68 -7.13
N VAL A 161 -11.15 -11.84 -6.69
CA VAL A 161 -11.93 -13.08 -6.65
C VAL A 161 -12.12 -13.45 -5.18
N PHE A 162 -13.36 -13.39 -4.71
CA PHE A 162 -13.73 -13.83 -3.37
C PHE A 162 -14.25 -15.27 -3.45
N LEU A 163 -13.65 -16.17 -2.69
CA LEU A 163 -14.12 -17.54 -2.53
C LEU A 163 -14.75 -17.68 -1.16
N ALA A 164 -16.04 -18.02 -1.12
CA ALA A 164 -16.77 -18.26 0.12
C ALA A 164 -17.25 -19.72 0.19
N GLY A 165 -17.05 -20.37 1.33
CA GLY A 165 -17.54 -21.72 1.62
C GLY A 165 -16.83 -22.36 2.81
N GLU A 166 -17.14 -23.62 3.07
CA GLU A 166 -16.60 -24.34 4.23
C GLU A 166 -15.10 -24.66 4.08
N ALA A 167 -14.35 -24.41 5.15
CA ALA A 167 -12.93 -24.71 5.21
C ALA A 167 -12.68 -26.22 4.98
N GLY A 168 -11.81 -26.55 4.02
CA GLY A 168 -11.39 -27.93 3.73
C GLY A 168 -12.05 -28.60 2.53
N LEU A 169 -13.01 -27.96 1.86
CA LEU A 169 -13.56 -28.47 0.61
C LEU A 169 -12.48 -28.47 -0.49
N PRO A 170 -12.35 -29.55 -1.30
CA PRO A 170 -11.38 -29.63 -2.40
C PRO A 170 -11.47 -28.47 -3.41
N ALA A 171 -12.65 -27.85 -3.53
CA ALA A 171 -12.90 -26.67 -4.35
C ALA A 171 -12.07 -25.43 -3.96
N PHE A 172 -11.52 -25.40 -2.74
CA PHE A 172 -10.65 -24.31 -2.26
C PHE A 172 -9.15 -24.58 -2.48
N ARG A 173 -8.77 -25.70 -3.13
CA ARG A 173 -7.41 -25.85 -3.68
C ARG A 173 -7.31 -25.05 -4.97
N ILE A 174 -6.83 -23.81 -4.86
CA ILE A 174 -6.44 -23.04 -6.04
C ILE A 174 -5.14 -23.62 -6.58
N THR A 175 -5.23 -24.32 -7.71
CA THR A 175 -4.07 -24.55 -8.58
C THR A 175 -3.98 -23.34 -9.50
N PHE A 176 -2.96 -22.48 -9.33
CA PHE A 176 -2.70 -21.40 -10.28
C PHE A 176 -2.34 -22.01 -11.64
N GLN A 177 -3.32 -22.15 -12.54
CA GLN A 177 -3.08 -22.35 -13.95
C GLN A 177 -3.23 -21.02 -14.67
N ASP A 178 -2.22 -20.68 -15.47
CA ASP A 178 -1.99 -19.41 -16.17
C ASP A 178 -3.28 -18.63 -16.52
N PRO A 179 -3.49 -17.42 -15.95
CA PRO A 179 -4.69 -16.61 -16.17
C PRO A 179 -4.84 -16.09 -17.61
N ARG A 180 -3.85 -16.30 -18.49
CA ARG A 180 -3.93 -15.94 -19.92
C ARG A 180 -4.79 -16.89 -20.76
N ARG A 181 -5.25 -18.03 -20.21
CA ARG A 181 -6.21 -18.90 -20.91
C ARG A 181 -7.61 -18.28 -20.92
N ARG A 182 -7.93 -17.54 -21.99
CA ARG A 182 -9.30 -17.13 -22.34
C ARG A 182 -10.21 -18.36 -22.33
N GLY A 183 -11.21 -18.40 -21.44
CA GLY A 183 -12.22 -19.45 -21.49
C GLY A 183 -13.00 -19.74 -20.21
N TRP A 184 -12.78 -19.03 -19.09
CA TRP A 184 -13.61 -19.27 -17.91
C TRP A 184 -15.00 -18.64 -18.08
N ARG A 185 -16.03 -19.47 -18.29
CA ARG A 185 -17.44 -19.10 -18.14
C ARG A 185 -17.94 -19.68 -16.82
N ALA A 186 -18.39 -18.82 -15.90
CA ALA A 186 -19.13 -19.26 -14.73
C ALA A 186 -20.38 -20.03 -15.19
N ARG A 187 -20.56 -21.27 -14.75
CA ARG A 187 -21.84 -21.97 -14.89
C ARG A 187 -22.78 -21.41 -13.84
N GLU A 188 -23.93 -20.90 -14.26
CA GLU A 188 -25.01 -20.51 -13.34
C GLU A 188 -25.45 -21.74 -12.52
N PRO A 189 -25.73 -21.58 -11.22
CA PRO A 189 -26.25 -22.65 -10.41
C PRO A 189 -27.67 -22.99 -10.88
N ALA A 190 -27.92 -24.27 -11.16
CA ALA A 190 -29.24 -24.77 -11.51
C ALA A 190 -30.25 -24.41 -10.41
N MET A 191 -31.24 -23.59 -10.75
CA MET A 191 -32.42 -23.40 -9.91
C MET A 191 -33.08 -24.76 -9.72
N ARG A 192 -33.12 -25.24 -8.47
CA ARG A 192 -34.00 -26.33 -8.08
C ARG A 192 -35.44 -25.85 -8.23
N THR A 193 -36.12 -26.31 -9.27
CA THR A 193 -37.58 -26.30 -9.32
C THR A 193 -38.08 -27.32 -8.30
N GLY A 194 -38.48 -26.84 -7.12
CA GLY A 194 -39.25 -27.64 -6.16
C GLY A 194 -40.70 -27.67 -6.62
N GLY A 195 -41.14 -28.82 -7.12
CA GLY A 195 -42.54 -29.15 -7.28
C GLY A 195 -43.16 -29.51 -5.93
N GLY A 196 -44.37 -29.03 -5.72
CA GLY A 196 -45.37 -29.43 -4.73
C GLY A 196 -46.72 -29.09 -5.29
#